data_AF-A0A3P6ART5-F1
#
_entry.id   AF-A0A3P6ART5-F1
#
_cell.length_a   1.000
_cell.length_b   1.000
_cell.length_c   1.000
_cell.angle_alpha   90.00
_cell.angle_beta   90.00
_cell.angle_gamma   90.00
#
_symmetry.space_group_name_H-M   'P 1'
#
loop_
_entity.id
_entity.type
_entity.pdbx_description
1 polymer ?
#
loop_
_entity_poly.entity_id
_entity_poly.type
_entity_poly.pdbx_seq_one_letter_code
_entity_poly.pdbx_strand_id
1 'polypeptide(L)'
;SLKGNTYFLAEEETWVESFGNTYFLAEETRFEYFLLCFDFTAERFGQRIVLPFGACVSFSKTVVLSRVRDEQLAVLHQLEDNNVIEFWITSKIEPNAASWTRFLRVEMTPFRFVTESFFIDEEKKVALVSGFCKEFRTNYKRAYIIEEHGNIKSVEIGKARKPGNKLVFSSYAPSL
;
A
#
# COMPACT_ATOMS: atom_id res chain seq x y z
N SER A 1 2.54 -15.90 3.56
CA SER A 1 2.78 -16.32 4.95
C SER A 1 4.18 -15.87 5.36
N LEU A 2 4.32 -15.34 6.57
CA LEU A 2 5.56 -14.85 7.19
C LEU A 2 5.63 -15.44 8.60
N LYS A 3 6.65 -16.25 8.90
CA LYS A 3 6.73 -17.00 10.18
C LYS A 3 5.47 -17.82 10.50
N GLY A 4 4.84 -18.40 9.47
CA GLY A 4 3.57 -19.14 9.62
C GLY A 4 2.30 -18.28 9.69
N ASN A 5 2.44 -16.94 9.77
CA ASN A 5 1.32 -16.01 9.86
C ASN A 5 0.94 -15.44 8.49
N THR A 6 -0.36 -15.23 8.25
CA THR A 6 -0.82 -14.53 7.04
C THR A 6 -1.35 -13.15 7.40
N TYR A 7 -0.82 -12.12 6.75
CA TYR A 7 -1.18 -10.74 6.97
C TYR A 7 -2.04 -10.22 5.83
N PHE A 8 -3.09 -9.49 6.18
CA PHE A 8 -4.04 -8.90 5.25
C PHE A 8 -4.05 -7.40 5.44
N LEU A 9 -4.05 -6.66 4.33
CA LEU A 9 -4.38 -5.24 4.34
C LEU A 9 -5.90 -5.13 4.41
N ALA A 10 -6.39 -4.45 5.43
CA ALA A 10 -7.80 -4.16 5.63
C ALA A 10 -8.03 -2.65 5.60
N GLU A 11 -9.25 -2.29 5.23
CA GLU A 11 -9.73 -0.91 5.15
C GLU A 11 -11.06 -0.84 5.89
N GLU A 12 -11.22 0.17 6.74
CA GLU A 12 -12.48 0.48 7.41
C GLU A 12 -12.93 1.88 6.99
N GLU A 13 -14.17 1.97 6.52
CA GLU A 13 -14.82 3.23 6.18
C GLU A 13 -15.62 3.71 7.40
N THR A 14 -15.32 4.93 7.86
CA THR A 14 -16.01 5.57 8.97
C THR A 14 -16.63 6.88 8.53
N TRP A 15 -17.87 7.10 8.95
CA TRP A 15 -18.61 8.33 8.70
C TRP A 15 -18.47 9.23 9.92
N VAL A 16 -17.89 10.41 9.74
CA VAL A 16 -17.78 11.41 10.82
C VAL A 16 -18.65 12.61 10.48
N GLU A 17 -19.70 12.81 11.28
CA GLU A 17 -20.47 14.05 11.27
C GLU A 17 -19.68 15.12 12.02
N SER A 18 -19.19 16.13 11.29
CA SER A 18 -18.54 17.28 11.91
C SER A 18 -19.54 18.42 12.10
N PHE A 19 -19.82 18.76 13.36
CA PHE A 19 -20.60 19.95 13.70
C PHE A 19 -19.68 21.17 13.70
N GLY A 20 -19.52 21.80 12.54
CA GLY A 20 -18.90 23.12 12.43
C GLY A 20 -19.85 24.19 13.01
N ASN A 21 -19.30 25.15 13.76
CA ASN A 21 -20.05 26.23 14.43
C ASN A 21 -20.70 27.24 13.46
N THR A 22 -20.98 26.86 12.22
CA THR A 22 -21.54 27.71 11.17
C THR A 22 -22.28 26.84 10.15
N TYR A 23 -23.58 26.62 10.37
CA TYR A 23 -24.67 26.19 9.46
C TYR A 23 -24.44 25.19 8.31
N PHE A 24 -23.31 24.48 8.24
CA PHE A 24 -23.07 23.42 7.26
C PHE A 24 -22.62 22.15 7.98
N LEU A 25 -23.42 21.09 7.86
CA LEU A 25 -22.96 19.73 8.12
C LEU A 25 -22.01 19.36 6.99
N ALA A 26 -20.73 19.19 7.31
CA ALA A 26 -19.78 18.56 6.40
C ALA A 26 -19.70 17.07 6.78
N GLU A 27 -20.24 16.23 5.91
CA GLU A 27 -20.02 14.78 5.96
C GLU A 27 -18.61 14.49 5.45
N GLU A 28 -17.73 14.01 6.33
CA GLU A 28 -16.39 13.58 5.95
C GLU A 28 -16.30 12.05 6.09
N THR A 29 -16.09 11.36 4.97
CA THR A 29 -15.78 9.92 4.96
C THR A 29 -14.29 9.74 5.25
N ARG A 30 -13.97 8.92 6.25
CA ARG A 30 -12.58 8.59 6.61
C ARG A 30 -12.30 7.13 6.37
N PHE A 31 -11.24 6.87 5.62
CA PHE A 31 -10.72 5.52 5.41
C PHE A 31 -9.55 5.27 6.34
N GLU A 32 -9.64 4.18 7.11
CA GLU A 32 -8.56 3.69 7.94
C GLU A 32 -7.96 2.41 7.39
N TYR A 33 -6.64 2.42 7.17
CA TYR A 33 -5.89 1.24 6.74
C TYR A 33 -5.11 0.62 7.88
N PHE A 34 -5.20 -0.70 8.02
CA PHE A 34 -4.46 -1.46 9.02
C PHE A 34 -4.14 -2.87 8.51
N LEU A 35 -3.20 -3.55 9.19
CA LEU A 35 -2.95 -4.96 8.93
C LEU A 35 -3.69 -5.84 9.95
N LEU A 36 -4.21 -6.96 9.47
CA LEU A 36 -4.71 -8.05 10.29
C LEU A 36 -3.85 -9.28 10.08
N CYS A 37 -3.39 -9.87 11.19
CA CYS A 37 -2.79 -11.19 11.18
C CYS A 37 -3.88 -12.25 11.36
N PHE A 38 -3.90 -13.27 10.51
CA PHE A 38 -4.73 -14.45 10.74
C PHE A 38 -3.91 -15.50 11.49
N ASP A 39 -4.39 -15.87 12.68
CA ASP A 39 -3.85 -16.94 13.50
C ASP A 39 -4.53 -18.25 13.09
N PHE A 40 -3.79 -19.12 12.40
CA PHE A 40 -4.29 -20.43 11.98
C PHE A 40 -4.54 -21.39 13.14
N THR A 41 -3.90 -21.21 14.29
CA THR A 41 -4.07 -22.07 15.46
C THR A 41 -5.39 -21.76 16.17
N ALA A 42 -5.69 -20.48 16.32
CA ALA A 42 -6.92 -20.01 16.94
C ALA A 42 -8.07 -19.75 15.93
N GLU A 43 -7.82 -19.98 14.64
CA GLU A 43 -8.74 -19.76 13.51
C GLU A 43 -9.43 -18.37 13.52
N ARG A 44 -8.68 -17.32 13.87
CA ARG A 44 -9.22 -15.97 14.01
C ARG A 44 -8.23 -14.88 13.64
N PHE A 45 -8.74 -13.70 13.34
CA PHE A 45 -7.90 -12.51 13.20
C PHE A 45 -7.43 -12.00 14.56
N GLY A 46 -6.18 -11.55 14.60
CA GLY A 46 -5.57 -10.85 15.72
C GLY A 46 -6.01 -9.39 15.82
N GLN A 47 -5.26 -8.61 16.60
CA GLN A 47 -5.50 -7.18 16.76
C GLN A 47 -5.08 -6.40 15.51
N ARG A 48 -5.64 -5.19 15.36
CA ARG A 48 -5.28 -4.26 14.29
C ARG A 48 -3.83 -3.81 14.49
N ILE A 49 -2.99 -4.04 13.49
CA ILE A 49 -1.64 -3.50 13.44
C ILE A 49 -1.68 -2.16 12.71
N VAL A 50 -1.29 -1.10 13.40
CA VAL A 50 -1.25 0.26 12.86
C VAL A 50 -0.14 0.38 11.82
N LEU A 51 -0.46 1.02 10.69
CA LEU A 51 0.47 1.33 9.62
C LEU A 51 1.38 2.52 9.96
N PRO A 52 2.57 2.63 9.35
CA PRO A 52 3.57 3.64 9.75
C PRO A 52 3.15 5.09 9.52
N PHE A 53 2.16 5.31 8.65
CA PHE A 53 1.61 6.63 8.32
C PHE A 53 0.32 6.95 9.10
N GLY A 54 -0.04 6.13 10.09
CA GLY A 54 -1.24 6.30 10.91
C GLY A 54 -2.50 5.70 10.30
N ALA A 55 -3.57 5.67 11.11
CA ALA A 55 -4.85 5.07 10.74
C ALA A 55 -5.67 5.97 9.80
N CYS A 56 -5.81 7.26 10.12
CA CYS A 56 -6.64 8.18 9.35
C CYS A 56 -5.89 8.74 8.14
N VAL A 57 -6.23 8.27 6.93
CA VAL A 57 -5.63 8.82 5.70
C VAL A 57 -6.70 9.14 4.66
N SER A 58 -7.47 10.20 4.92
CA SER A 58 -8.50 10.74 4.01
C SER A 58 -7.99 11.12 2.61
N PHE A 59 -6.67 11.12 2.40
CA PHE A 59 -5.99 11.53 1.17
C PHE A 59 -5.08 10.42 0.58
N SER A 60 -5.35 9.15 0.92
CA SER A 60 -4.64 8.01 0.33
C SER A 60 -5.18 7.67 -1.06
N LYS A 61 -4.30 7.73 -2.06
CA LYS A 61 -4.61 7.26 -3.42
C LYS A 61 -4.52 5.75 -3.54
N THR A 62 -3.54 5.13 -2.89
CA THR A 62 -3.38 3.67 -2.87
C THR A 62 -2.51 3.25 -1.68
N VAL A 63 -2.93 2.18 -0.97
CA VAL A 63 -2.06 1.42 -0.07
C VAL A 63 -1.86 0.02 -0.64
N VAL A 64 -0.62 -0.43 -0.75
CA VAL A 64 -0.29 -1.79 -1.23
C VAL A 64 0.60 -2.49 -0.23
N LEU A 65 0.30 -3.76 0.06
CA LEU A 65 1.12 -4.66 0.87
C LEU A 65 1.94 -5.57 -0.04
N SER A 66 3.21 -5.78 0.29
CA SER A 66 4.09 -6.74 -0.38
C SER A 66 4.97 -7.45 0.64
N ARG A 67 5.51 -8.62 0.27
CA ARG A 67 6.52 -9.33 1.06
C ARG A 67 7.91 -8.89 0.60
N VAL A 68 8.83 -8.75 1.54
CA VAL A 68 10.24 -8.46 1.29
C VAL A 68 11.08 -9.55 1.95
N ARG A 69 11.92 -10.21 1.14
CA ARG A 69 12.78 -11.33 1.57
C ARG A 69 12.00 -12.37 2.40
N ASP A 70 12.71 -13.08 3.27
CA ASP A 70 12.14 -14.20 4.02
C ASP A 70 11.29 -13.76 5.21
N GLU A 71 11.51 -12.58 5.80
CA GLU A 71 10.89 -12.22 7.10
C GLU A 71 10.39 -10.78 7.25
N GLN A 72 10.23 -10.02 6.17
CA GLN A 72 9.71 -8.65 6.26
C GLN A 72 8.46 -8.44 5.41
N LEU A 73 7.59 -7.55 5.88
CA LEU A 73 6.54 -6.95 5.07
C LEU A 73 7.00 -5.57 4.61
N ALA A 74 6.50 -5.17 3.46
CA ALA A 74 6.55 -3.79 3.03
C ALA A 74 5.16 -3.26 2.75
N VAL A 75 4.99 -1.98 3.03
CA VAL A 75 3.80 -1.22 2.64
C VAL A 75 4.23 -0.04 1.79
N LEU A 76 3.55 0.10 0.67
CA LEU A 76 3.62 1.27 -0.17
C LEU A 76 2.42 2.15 0.11
N HIS A 77 2.67 3.42 0.39
CA HIS A 77 1.65 4.44 0.58
C HIS A 77 1.79 5.51 -0.50
N GLN A 78 0.77 5.64 -1.34
CA GLN A 78 0.70 6.65 -2.37
C GLN A 78 -0.32 7.71 -1.97
N LEU A 79 0.13 8.95 -1.80
CA LEU A 79 -0.72 10.09 -1.45
C LEU A 79 -1.39 10.68 -2.69
N GLU A 80 -2.63 11.14 -2.54
CA GLU A 80 -3.42 11.73 -3.63
C GLU A 80 -2.93 13.13 -4.01
N ASP A 81 -2.67 13.99 -3.02
CA ASP A 81 -2.46 15.42 -3.23
C ASP A 81 -1.12 15.79 -3.89
N ASN A 82 -0.06 15.02 -3.63
CA ASN A 82 1.30 15.37 -4.04
C ASN A 82 2.01 14.27 -4.85
N ASN A 83 1.35 13.15 -5.12
CA ASN A 83 1.93 11.96 -5.79
C ASN A 83 3.27 11.51 -5.21
N VAL A 84 3.46 11.73 -3.92
CA VAL A 84 4.54 11.12 -3.17
C VAL A 84 4.20 9.65 -2.97
N ILE A 85 5.19 8.80 -3.24
CA ILE A 85 5.16 7.39 -2.85
C ILE A 85 6.15 7.20 -1.71
N GLU A 86 5.66 6.64 -0.61
CA GLU A 86 6.46 6.19 0.51
C GLU A 86 6.51 4.67 0.55
N PHE A 87 7.70 4.14 0.79
CA PHE A 87 7.96 2.72 0.99
C PHE A 87 8.37 2.53 2.42
N TRP A 88 7.68 1.64 3.11
CA TRP A 88 7.96 1.28 4.48
C TRP A 88 8.21 -0.22 4.55
N ILE A 89 9.25 -0.61 5.29
CA ILE A 89 9.58 -2.01 5.56
C ILE A 89 9.46 -2.26 7.05
N THR A 90 9.06 -3.48 7.44
CA THR A 90 9.08 -3.87 8.85
C THR A 90 10.52 -4.09 9.31
N SER A 91 10.92 -3.47 10.41
CA SER A 91 12.13 -3.84 11.16
C SER A 91 11.86 -4.99 12.13
N LYS A 92 10.61 -5.07 12.63
CA LYS A 92 10.11 -6.17 13.44
C LYS A 92 8.63 -6.39 13.15
N ILE A 93 8.19 -7.64 13.16
CA ILE A 93 6.78 -7.99 13.00
C ILE A 93 6.40 -9.16 13.92
N GLU A 94 5.28 -8.99 14.59
CA GLU A 94 4.62 -9.95 15.49
C GLU A 94 3.13 -10.07 15.07
N PRO A 95 2.36 -11.03 15.59
CA PRO A 95 0.95 -11.19 15.21
C PRO A 95 0.07 -9.96 15.47
N ASN A 96 0.40 -9.15 16.48
CA ASN A 96 -0.42 -8.00 16.91
C ASN A 96 0.33 -6.66 16.90
N ALA A 97 1.57 -6.64 16.42
CA ALA A 97 2.39 -5.44 16.43
C ALA A 97 3.44 -5.47 15.31
N ALA A 98 3.76 -4.30 14.76
CA ALA A 98 4.85 -4.15 13.82
C ALA A 98 5.61 -2.86 14.11
N SER A 99 6.92 -2.91 13.91
CA SER A 99 7.79 -1.74 13.88
C SER A 99 8.24 -1.51 12.45
N TRP A 100 8.20 -0.26 12.02
CA TRP A 100 8.41 0.13 10.64
C TRP A 100 9.62 1.03 10.50
N THR A 101 10.28 0.94 9.35
CA THR A 101 11.35 1.85 8.93
C THR A 101 11.04 2.34 7.53
N ARG A 102 11.17 3.64 7.31
CA ARG A 102 10.98 4.22 5.98
C ARG A 102 12.14 3.81 5.10
N PHE A 103 11.85 3.08 4.04
CA PHE A 103 12.83 2.61 3.07
C PHE A 103 13.15 3.70 2.05
N LEU A 104 12.12 4.23 1.38
CA LEU A 104 12.24 5.26 0.35
C LEU A 104 11.06 6.22 0.42
N ARG A 105 11.28 7.45 -0.02
CA ARG A 105 10.23 8.45 -0.28
C ARG A 105 10.59 9.17 -1.56
N VAL A 106 9.67 9.20 -2.52
CA VAL A 106 9.93 9.76 -3.85
C VAL A 106 8.70 10.50 -4.38
N GLU A 107 8.92 11.61 -5.04
CA GLU A 107 7.90 12.32 -5.80
C GLU A 107 7.80 11.71 -7.20
N MET A 108 6.61 11.20 -7.56
CA MET A 108 6.40 10.54 -8.84
C MET A 108 5.87 11.51 -9.90
N THR A 109 6.51 11.46 -11.08
CA THR A 109 6.01 12.13 -12.29
C THR A 109 5.84 11.10 -13.41
N PRO A 110 4.70 11.09 -14.14
CA PRO A 110 3.55 12.01 -14.04
C PRO A 110 2.54 11.65 -12.93
N PHE A 111 1.81 12.67 -12.44
CA PHE A 111 0.82 12.65 -11.34
C PHE A 111 -0.38 11.69 -11.50
N ARG A 112 -0.51 10.99 -12.62
CA ARG A 112 -1.68 10.13 -12.94
C ARG A 112 -1.41 8.64 -12.82
N PHE A 113 -0.29 8.26 -12.20
CA PHE A 113 0.03 6.87 -11.91
C PHE A 113 -0.76 6.38 -10.69
N VAL A 114 -1.36 5.19 -10.78
CA VAL A 114 -1.99 4.48 -9.65
C VAL A 114 -1.26 3.17 -9.47
N THR A 115 -0.76 2.94 -8.26
CA THR A 115 0.04 1.75 -7.97
C THR A 115 -0.83 0.50 -7.91
N GLU A 116 -0.37 -0.59 -8.51
CA GLU A 116 -1.03 -1.89 -8.46
C GLU A 116 -0.30 -2.86 -7.54
N SER A 117 1.03 -2.94 -7.70
CA SER A 117 1.91 -3.83 -6.97
C SER A 117 3.32 -3.24 -6.92
N PHE A 118 4.13 -3.72 -5.98
CA PHE A 118 5.54 -3.33 -5.90
C PHE A 118 6.39 -4.44 -5.29
N PHE A 119 7.70 -4.33 -5.51
CA PHE A 119 8.74 -5.18 -4.97
C PHE A 119 9.93 -4.31 -4.53
N ILE A 120 10.62 -4.73 -3.48
CA ILE A 120 11.81 -4.04 -2.97
C ILE A 120 13.00 -5.02 -3.00
N ASP A 121 14.12 -4.54 -3.53
CA ASP A 121 15.44 -5.15 -3.37
C ASP A 121 16.21 -4.29 -2.34
N GLU A 122 16.27 -4.77 -1.10
CA GLU A 122 16.94 -4.04 -0.01
C GLU A 122 18.46 -3.97 -0.20
N GLU A 123 19.07 -4.97 -0.85
CA GLU A 123 20.52 -4.99 -1.07
C GLU A 123 20.94 -3.92 -2.07
N LYS A 124 20.19 -3.82 -3.17
CA LYS A 124 20.41 -2.79 -4.19
C LYS A 124 19.80 -1.45 -3.83
N LYS A 125 18.97 -1.42 -2.79
CA LYS A 125 18.18 -0.26 -2.36
C LYS A 125 17.31 0.30 -3.49
N VAL A 126 16.59 -0.60 -4.16
CA VAL A 126 15.73 -0.29 -5.31
C VAL A 126 14.31 -0.77 -5.05
N ALA A 127 13.33 0.03 -5.48
CA ALA A 127 11.93 -0.39 -5.55
C ALA A 127 11.45 -0.50 -6.99
N LEU A 128 10.81 -1.61 -7.33
CA LEU A 128 10.07 -1.80 -8.57
C LEU A 128 8.59 -1.58 -8.28
N VAL A 129 7.95 -0.63 -8.96
CA VAL A 129 6.52 -0.36 -8.82
C VAL A 129 5.83 -0.59 -10.15
N SER A 130 4.73 -1.32 -10.15
CA SER A 130 3.89 -1.50 -11.33
C SER A 130 2.48 -0.99 -11.08
N GLY A 131 1.86 -0.46 -12.12
CA GLY A 131 0.54 0.15 -12.01
C GLY A 131 0.07 0.70 -13.34
N PHE A 132 -0.89 1.61 -13.28
CA PHE A 132 -1.51 2.17 -14.47
C PHE A 132 -1.40 3.69 -14.49
N CYS A 133 -1.04 4.25 -15.64
CA CYS A 133 -1.20 5.67 -15.91
C CYS A 133 -2.57 5.90 -16.54
N LYS A 134 -3.38 6.78 -15.93
CA LYS A 134 -4.67 7.22 -16.48
C LYS A 134 -4.44 8.35 -17.48
N GLU A 135 -4.43 8.04 -18.77
CA GLU A 135 -4.39 9.04 -19.85
C GLU A 135 -5.72 9.06 -20.61
N PHE A 136 -6.50 10.13 -20.46
CA PHE A 136 -7.78 10.39 -21.15
C PHE A 136 -8.66 9.15 -21.44
N ARG A 137 -8.41 8.47 -22.56
CA ARG A 137 -9.22 7.37 -23.12
C ARG A 137 -8.57 5.98 -23.00
N THR A 138 -7.35 5.88 -22.51
CA THR A 138 -6.54 4.67 -22.50
C THR A 138 -5.75 4.55 -21.19
N ASN A 139 -5.85 3.40 -20.53
CA ASN A 139 -4.96 3.08 -19.44
C ASN A 139 -3.73 2.38 -20.01
N TYR A 140 -2.55 2.78 -19.59
CA TYR A 140 -1.30 2.09 -19.92
C TYR A 140 -0.74 1.48 -18.65
N LYS A 141 -0.38 0.20 -18.73
CA LYS A 141 0.37 -0.45 -17.67
C LYS A 141 1.82 -0.01 -17.79
N ARG A 142 2.39 0.47 -16.69
CA ARG A 142 3.77 0.95 -16.62
C ARG A 142 4.43 0.38 -15.38
N ALA A 143 5.72 0.09 -15.50
CA ALA A 143 6.58 -0.20 -14.37
C ALA A 143 7.65 0.89 -14.22
N TYR A 144 8.01 1.16 -12.98
CA TYR A 144 9.03 2.11 -12.57
C TYR A 144 10.06 1.40 -11.70
N ILE A 145 11.33 1.64 -11.98
CA ILE A 145 12.46 1.28 -11.11
C ILE A 145 12.91 2.57 -10.43
N ILE A 146 12.88 2.57 -9.10
CA ILE A 146 13.15 3.73 -8.25
C ILE A 146 14.37 3.41 -7.40
N GLU A 147 15.42 4.22 -7.54
CA GLU A 147 16.68 4.07 -6.81
C GLU A 147 16.76 5.05 -5.62
N GLU A 148 17.62 4.77 -4.63
CA GLU A 148 17.77 5.54 -3.37
C GLU A 148 17.99 7.06 -3.54
N HIS A 149 18.52 7.49 -4.70
CA HIS A 149 18.84 8.88 -5.00
C HIS A 149 17.81 9.58 -5.89
N GLY A 150 16.61 9.01 -6.04
CA GLY A 150 15.53 9.61 -6.82
C GLY A 150 15.65 9.40 -8.33
N ASN A 151 16.61 8.60 -8.80
CA ASN A 151 16.62 8.16 -10.19
C ASN A 151 15.43 7.24 -10.44
N ILE A 152 14.59 7.63 -11.40
CA ILE A 152 13.41 6.87 -11.80
C ILE A 152 13.58 6.45 -13.25
N LYS A 153 13.61 5.14 -13.50
CA LYS A 153 13.55 4.55 -14.84
C LYS A 153 12.16 3.98 -15.05
N SER A 154 11.62 4.08 -16.26
CA SER A 154 10.27 3.57 -16.54
C SER A 154 10.24 2.75 -17.82
N VAL A 155 9.34 1.77 -17.85
CA VAL A 155 9.03 0.98 -19.03
C VAL A 155 7.52 0.86 -19.18
N GLU A 156 7.01 1.16 -20.38
CA GLU A 156 5.63 0.87 -20.73
C GLU A 156 5.49 -0.63 -20.99
N ILE A 157 4.60 -1.28 -20.25
CA ILE A 157 4.33 -2.71 -20.39
C ILE A 157 3.29 -2.94 -21.49
N GLY A 158 2.36 -2.00 -21.66
CA GLY A 158 1.40 -2.00 -22.76
C GLY A 158 0.04 -1.41 -22.38
N LYS A 159 -0.92 -1.48 -23.31
CA LYS A 159 -2.29 -1.03 -23.08
C LYS A 159 -3.01 -1.93 -22.07
N ALA A 160 -3.72 -1.30 -21.14
CA ALA A 160 -4.53 -1.96 -20.12
C ALA A 160 -6.01 -1.68 -20.34
N ARG A 161 -6.86 -2.69 -20.07
CA ARG A 161 -8.30 -2.48 -19.92
C ARG A 161 -8.56 -1.67 -18.64
N LYS A 162 -9.71 -1.01 -18.53
CA LYS A 162 -10.12 -0.41 -17.25
C LYS A 162 -10.11 -1.51 -16.17
N PRO A 163 -9.46 -1.30 -15.02
CA PRO A 163 -9.51 -2.29 -13.96
C PRO A 163 -10.98 -2.50 -13.55
N GLY A 164 -11.41 -3.75 -13.50
CA GLY A 164 -12.61 -4.13 -12.76
C GLY A 164 -12.33 -4.17 -11.26
N ASN A 165 -13.33 -4.52 -10.45
CA ASN A 165 -13.14 -4.70 -9.00
C ASN A 165 -12.01 -5.70 -8.75
N LYS A 166 -10.99 -5.24 -8.00
CA LYS A 166 -9.72 -5.95 -7.81
C LYS A 166 -9.91 -6.98 -6.70
N LEU A 167 -10.09 -8.25 -7.06
CA LEU A 167 -9.95 -9.35 -6.10
C LEU A 167 -8.46 -9.53 -5.80
N VAL A 168 -8.00 -8.97 -4.69
CA VAL A 168 -6.63 -9.17 -4.20
C VAL A 168 -6.61 -10.45 -3.38
N PHE A 169 -6.43 -11.60 -4.05
CA PHE A 169 -6.03 -12.82 -3.35
C PHE A 169 -4.51 -12.85 -3.27
N SER A 170 -3.97 -12.80 -2.06
CA SER A 170 -2.59 -13.20 -1.81
C SER A 170 -2.48 -14.69 -2.15
N SER A 171 -1.60 -15.06 -3.07
CA SER A 171 -1.32 -16.46 -3.38
C SER A 171 -0.68 -17.10 -2.16
N TYR A 172 -1.51 -17.67 -1.28
CA TYR A 172 -1.04 -18.51 -0.19
C TYR A 172 -0.43 -19.78 -0.78
N ALA A 173 0.89 -19.86 -0.77
CA ALA A 173 1.61 -21.12 -0.91
C ALA A 173 1.99 -21.57 0.50
N PRO A 174 1.33 -22.58 1.09
CA PRO A 174 1.81 -23.18 2.33
C PRO A 174 3.17 -23.82 2.06
N SER A 175 4.17 -23.48 2.86
CA SER A 175 5.39 -24.27 2.98
C SER A 175 5.06 -25.53 3.79
N LEU A 176 5.29 -26.70 3.18
CA LEU A 176 5.24 -28.03 3.83
C LEU A 176 6.42 -28.22 4.78
#